data_AF-A0A3P3YMY8-F1
#
_entry.id   AF-A0A3P3YMY8-F1
#
_cell.length_a   1.000
_cell.length_b   1.000
_cell.length_c   1.000
_cell.angle_alpha   90.00
_cell.angle_beta   90.00
_cell.angle_gamma   90.00
#
_symmetry.space_group_name_H-M   'P 1'
#
loop_
_entity.id
_entity.type
_entity.pdbx_description
1 polymer ?
#
loop_
_entity_poly.entity_id
_entity_poly.type
_entity_poly.pdbx_seq_one_letter_code
_entity_poly.pdbx_strand_id
1 'polypeptide(L)'
;MAVAAAMMALIWVGVVDASFDIRQHLSSSTPYGDRWRHSPAPGVVGECRLRQISMVVRHGSRYPTRSKLRLYRDVRQRVQQLLGSRSWMPDDPFDDALAGHLTVAGLHEQFELGRRIRERHPDLFASAYHPERCRLRSTQKHRAGQSASAMAYGLN
;
A
#
# COMPACT_ATOMS: atom_id res chain seq x y z
N MET A 1 -11.78 -46.08 -22.45
CA MET A 1 -10.71 -45.13 -22.81
C MET A 1 -11.21 -43.73 -23.17
N ALA A 2 -12.40 -43.54 -23.74
CA ALA A 2 -12.91 -42.21 -24.11
C ALA A 2 -13.25 -41.28 -22.92
N VAL A 3 -13.68 -41.85 -21.78
CA VAL A 3 -14.09 -41.06 -20.60
C VAL A 3 -12.89 -40.40 -19.89
N ALA A 4 -11.73 -41.06 -19.89
CA ALA A 4 -10.51 -40.54 -19.27
C ALA A 4 -9.92 -39.34 -20.03
N ALA A 5 -10.04 -39.34 -21.36
CA ALA A 5 -9.61 -38.21 -22.19
C ALA A 5 -10.50 -36.97 -22.00
N ALA A 6 -11.81 -37.17 -21.83
CA ALA A 6 -12.76 -36.08 -21.56
C ALA A 6 -12.54 -35.43 -20.18
N MET A 7 -12.20 -36.22 -19.15
CA MET A 7 -11.84 -35.69 -17.84
C MET A 7 -10.51 -34.92 -17.86
N MET A 8 -9.50 -35.38 -18.61
CA MET A 8 -8.23 -34.64 -18.74
C MET A 8 -8.39 -33.33 -19.53
N ALA A 9 -9.33 -33.27 -20.49
CA ALA A 9 -9.64 -32.04 -21.22
C ALA A 9 -10.34 -30.99 -20.33
N LEU A 10 -11.20 -31.41 -19.40
CA LEU A 10 -11.86 -30.51 -18.44
C LEU A 10 -10.91 -29.99 -17.36
N ILE A 11 -9.85 -30.72 -17.02
CA ILE A 11 -8.85 -30.29 -16.04
C ILE A 11 -7.88 -29.24 -16.63
N TRP A 12 -7.74 -29.16 -17.95
CA TRP A 12 -6.88 -28.16 -18.62
C TRP A 12 -7.58 -26.83 -18.95
N VAL A 13 -8.90 -26.74 -18.78
CA VAL A 13 -9.65 -25.46 -18.88
C VAL A 13 -9.81 -24.81 -17.50
N GLY A 14 -8.90 -25.11 -16.57
CA GLY A 14 -8.60 -24.22 -15.45
C GLY A 14 -7.83 -22.99 -15.96
N VAL A 15 -8.43 -22.22 -16.86
CA VAL A 15 -7.96 -20.89 -17.20
C VAL A 15 -7.96 -20.13 -15.88
N VAL A 16 -6.77 -19.79 -15.41
CA VAL A 16 -6.57 -18.82 -14.34
C VAL A 16 -7.08 -17.50 -14.88
N ASP A 17 -8.39 -17.27 -14.82
CA ASP A 17 -8.96 -15.95 -14.97
C ASP A 17 -8.68 -15.23 -13.66
N ALA A 18 -7.47 -14.72 -13.52
CA ALA A 18 -7.20 -13.66 -12.57
C ALA A 18 -7.99 -12.45 -13.09
N SER A 19 -9.29 -12.40 -12.76
CA SER A 19 -10.21 -11.33 -13.16
C SER A 19 -9.54 -9.98 -12.91
N PHE A 20 -9.54 -9.10 -13.91
CA PHE A 20 -8.85 -7.81 -13.82
C PHE A 20 -9.34 -6.99 -12.61
N ASP A 21 -8.46 -6.81 -11.62
CA ASP A 21 -8.73 -5.95 -10.46
C ASP A 21 -8.08 -4.58 -10.65
N ILE A 22 -8.90 -3.56 -10.91
CA ILE A 22 -8.43 -2.18 -11.12
C ILE A 22 -7.57 -1.66 -9.96
N ARG A 23 -7.78 -2.13 -8.72
CA ARG A 23 -7.03 -1.68 -7.53
C ARG A 23 -5.55 -2.00 -7.65
N GLN A 24 -5.20 -3.08 -8.35
CA GLN A 24 -3.83 -3.51 -8.58
C GLN A 24 -3.13 -2.73 -9.72
N HIS A 25 -3.89 -1.95 -10.50
CA HIS A 25 -3.46 -1.27 -11.72
C HIS A 25 -3.44 0.26 -11.61
N LEU A 26 -3.50 0.81 -10.40
CA LEU A 26 -3.44 2.27 -10.13
C LEU A 26 -2.00 2.82 -10.07
N SER A 27 -1.02 2.07 -10.57
CA SER A 27 0.40 2.44 -10.58
C SER A 27 0.88 2.86 -9.17
N SER A 28 1.51 4.02 -9.04
CA SER A 28 2.02 4.56 -7.77
C SER A 28 0.92 4.97 -6.77
N SER A 29 -0.35 4.86 -7.15
CA SER A 29 -1.52 5.11 -6.29
C SER A 29 -2.18 3.81 -5.80
N THR A 30 -1.70 2.63 -6.21
CA THR A 30 -2.17 1.35 -5.66
C THR A 30 -1.84 1.29 -4.15
N PRO A 31 -2.82 1.05 -3.26
CA PRO A 31 -2.58 0.88 -1.83
C PRO A 31 -1.57 -0.24 -1.56
N TYR A 32 -0.74 -0.04 -0.53
CA TYR A 32 0.34 -0.98 -0.25
C TYR A 32 -0.20 -2.36 0.19
N GLY A 33 -1.31 -2.39 0.93
CA GLY A 33 -1.93 -3.62 1.45
C GLY A 33 -2.39 -4.61 0.37
N ASP A 34 -2.71 -4.12 -0.83
CA ASP A 34 -3.26 -4.96 -1.91
C ASP A 34 -2.19 -5.82 -2.60
N ARG A 35 -0.92 -5.38 -2.60
CA ARG A 35 0.17 -6.09 -3.28
C ARG A 35 0.85 -7.15 -2.44
N TRP A 36 0.79 -7.04 -1.11
CA TRP A 36 1.62 -7.86 -0.23
C TRP A 36 0.96 -9.17 0.21
N ARG A 37 -0.33 -9.38 -0.05
CA ARG A 37 -1.04 -10.61 0.33
C ARG A 37 -0.47 -11.90 -0.29
N HIS A 38 0.48 -11.81 -1.24
CA HIS A 38 0.83 -12.93 -2.12
C HIS A 38 2.34 -13.26 -2.20
N SER A 39 3.18 -12.77 -1.28
CA SER A 39 4.61 -13.08 -1.33
C SER A 39 5.14 -13.58 0.02
N PRO A 40 5.42 -14.88 0.18
CA PRO A 40 6.19 -15.36 1.32
C PRO A 40 7.58 -14.70 1.25
N ALA A 41 8.08 -14.23 2.39
CA ALA A 41 9.44 -13.71 2.44
C ALA A 41 10.41 -14.89 2.34
N PRO A 42 11.46 -14.81 1.50
CA PRO A 42 12.51 -15.82 1.53
C PRO A 42 13.13 -15.83 2.93
N GLY A 43 13.20 -17.01 3.54
CA GLY A 43 13.89 -17.20 4.81
C GLY A 43 15.39 -16.92 4.67
N VAL A 44 16.05 -16.64 5.80
CA VAL A 44 17.51 -16.58 5.85
C VAL A 44 18.06 -17.99 5.63
N VAL A 45 18.91 -18.19 4.63
CA VAL A 45 19.43 -19.51 4.23
C VAL A 45 20.65 -19.87 5.09
N GLY A 46 20.67 -21.09 5.66
CA GLY A 46 21.81 -21.64 6.41
C GLY A 46 22.07 -20.97 7.77
N GLU A 47 23.33 -20.98 8.21
CA GLU A 47 23.79 -20.37 9.48
C GLU A 47 23.99 -18.85 9.40
N CYS A 48 23.23 -18.16 8.54
CA CYS A 48 23.33 -16.72 8.40
C CYS A 48 22.58 -16.02 9.54
N ARG A 49 23.23 -15.05 10.20
CA ARG A 49 22.59 -14.17 11.19
C ARG A 49 22.43 -12.77 10.65
N LEU A 50 21.19 -12.28 10.56
CA LEU A 50 20.91 -10.89 10.19
C LEU A 50 21.52 -9.92 11.20
N ARG A 51 22.33 -8.97 10.72
CA ARG A 51 23.00 -7.96 11.58
C ARG A 51 22.40 -6.57 11.48
N GLN A 52 21.89 -6.19 10.32
CA GLN A 52 21.37 -4.86 10.07
C GLN A 52 20.33 -4.89 8.95
N ILE A 53 19.33 -4.03 9.08
CA ILE A 53 18.36 -3.72 8.02
C ILE A 53 18.54 -2.24 7.64
N SER A 54 18.65 -1.97 6.35
CA SER A 54 18.62 -0.62 5.78
C SER A 54 17.50 -0.55 4.75
N MET A 55 16.61 0.43 4.89
CA MET A 55 15.41 0.54 4.06
C MET A 55 15.17 1.97 3.60
N VAL A 56 14.72 2.10 2.36
CA VAL A 56 14.12 3.33 1.83
C VAL A 56 12.64 3.07 1.65
N VAL A 57 11.82 3.73 2.45
CA VAL A 57 10.37 3.51 2.46
C VAL A 57 9.66 4.77 2.02
N ARG A 58 8.73 4.60 1.06
CA ARG A 58 7.84 5.68 0.64
C ARG A 58 6.82 5.96 1.72
N HIS A 59 6.33 7.20 1.79
CA HIS A 59 5.16 7.53 2.61
C HIS A 59 3.97 6.60 2.29
N GLY A 60 3.07 6.41 3.26
CA GLY A 60 1.83 5.66 3.04
C GLY A 60 0.82 6.38 2.14
N SER A 61 -0.35 5.78 1.99
CA SER A 61 -1.49 6.33 1.25
C SER A 61 -1.85 7.75 1.72
N ARG A 62 -2.18 8.63 0.77
CA ARG A 62 -2.39 10.07 1.02
C ARG A 62 -3.56 10.61 0.23
N TYR A 63 -4.11 11.73 0.69
CA TYR A 63 -5.05 12.52 -0.11
C TYR A 63 -4.37 13.05 -1.39
N PRO A 64 -5.15 13.33 -2.45
CA PRO A 64 -4.63 14.00 -3.64
C PRO A 64 -3.97 15.33 -3.30
N THR A 65 -2.97 15.74 -4.08
CA THR A 65 -2.37 17.06 -3.92
C THR A 65 -3.34 18.15 -4.36
N ARG A 66 -3.15 19.38 -3.89
CA ARG A 66 -4.00 20.52 -4.29
C ARG A 66 -4.11 20.69 -5.80
N SER A 67 -3.02 20.45 -6.54
CA SER A 67 -3.04 20.46 -8.02
C SER A 67 -3.93 19.36 -8.62
N LYS A 68 -3.96 18.17 -8.02
CA LYS A 68 -4.79 17.05 -8.48
C LYS A 68 -6.26 17.23 -8.08
N LEU A 69 -6.54 17.86 -6.94
CA LEU A 69 -7.90 18.25 -6.55
C LEU A 69 -8.50 19.25 -7.53
N ARG A 70 -7.73 20.27 -7.94
CA ARG A 70 -8.17 21.20 -9.00
C ARG A 70 -8.53 20.45 -10.28
N LEU A 71 -7.61 19.63 -10.80
CA LEU A 71 -7.87 18.82 -11.99
C LEU A 71 -9.12 17.94 -11.85
N TYR A 72 -9.31 17.28 -10.69
CA TYR A 72 -10.49 16.47 -10.41
C TYR A 72 -11.79 17.30 -10.50
N ARG A 73 -11.82 18.47 -9.86
CA ARG A 73 -12.98 19.37 -9.86
C ARG A 73 -13.26 19.94 -11.26
N ASP A 74 -12.22 20.32 -12.00
CA ASP A 74 -12.35 20.82 -13.37
C ASP A 74 -12.96 19.76 -14.29
N VAL A 75 -12.46 18.52 -14.22
CA VAL A 75 -13.01 17.39 -14.97
C VAL A 75 -14.45 17.10 -14.55
N ARG A 76 -14.74 17.07 -13.25
CA ARG A 76 -16.10 16.86 -12.72
C ARG A 76 -17.07 17.90 -13.25
N GLN A 77 -16.70 19.19 -13.18
CA GLN A 77 -17.53 20.29 -13.70
C GLN A 77 -17.78 20.13 -15.20
N ARG A 78 -16.76 19.77 -15.98
CA ARG A 78 -16.92 19.57 -17.42
C ARG A 78 -17.84 18.40 -17.75
N VAL A 79 -17.72 17.29 -17.02
CA VAL A 79 -18.61 16.14 -17.15
C VAL A 79 -20.05 16.51 -16.79
N GLN A 80 -20.26 17.28 -15.73
CA GLN A 80 -21.59 17.80 -15.35
C GLN A 80 -22.21 18.70 -16.43
N GLN A 81 -21.42 19.57 -17.05
CA GLN A 81 -21.88 20.43 -18.14
C GLN A 81 -22.32 19.63 -19.37
N LEU A 82 -21.60 18.54 -19.70
CA LEU A 82 -21.87 17.74 -20.90
C LEU A 82 -22.97 16.70 -20.70
N LEU A 83 -23.00 16.06 -19.53
CA LEU A 83 -23.86 14.91 -19.28
C LEU A 83 -24.98 15.18 -18.27
N GLY A 84 -25.01 16.36 -17.64
CA GLY A 84 -25.88 16.66 -16.51
C GLY A 84 -25.43 15.96 -15.23
N SER A 85 -26.23 16.09 -14.16
CA SER A 85 -26.05 15.31 -12.94
C SER A 85 -26.34 13.83 -13.20
N ARG A 86 -25.51 12.95 -12.67
CA ARG A 86 -25.63 11.49 -12.81
C ARG A 86 -25.52 10.83 -11.46
N SER A 87 -26.34 9.80 -11.21
CA SER A 87 -26.36 9.07 -9.94
C SER A 87 -25.01 8.42 -9.57
N TRP A 88 -24.18 8.08 -10.57
CA TRP A 88 -22.84 7.52 -10.37
C TRP A 88 -21.76 8.56 -10.07
N MET A 89 -22.06 9.86 -10.19
CA MET A 89 -21.11 10.94 -9.95
C MET A 89 -21.40 11.57 -8.59
N PRO A 90 -20.71 11.13 -7.51
CA PRO A 90 -20.97 11.64 -6.18
C PRO A 90 -20.56 13.11 -6.05
N ASP A 91 -20.95 13.69 -4.91
CA ASP A 91 -20.41 14.95 -4.47
C ASP A 91 -18.91 14.86 -4.19
N ASP A 92 -18.25 16.02 -4.29
CA ASP A 92 -16.81 16.12 -4.06
C ASP A 92 -16.50 15.73 -2.61
N PRO A 93 -15.78 14.61 -2.39
CA PRO A 93 -15.53 14.11 -1.04
C PRO A 93 -14.29 14.75 -0.40
N PHE A 94 -13.59 15.67 -1.09
CA PHE A 94 -12.26 16.11 -0.69
C PHE A 94 -12.25 17.49 -0.02
N ASP A 95 -11.68 17.52 1.19
CA ASP A 95 -11.34 18.74 1.91
C ASP A 95 -9.96 19.29 1.46
N ASP A 96 -9.91 20.57 1.10
CA ASP A 96 -8.71 21.29 0.68
C ASP A 96 -7.66 21.45 1.79
N ALA A 97 -8.08 21.38 3.05
CA ALA A 97 -7.18 21.38 4.20
C ALA A 97 -6.35 20.08 4.28
N LEU A 98 -6.89 18.97 3.75
CA LEU A 98 -6.23 17.67 3.76
C LEU A 98 -5.38 17.41 2.51
N ALA A 99 -5.30 18.36 1.58
CA ALA A 99 -4.62 18.16 0.31
C ALA A 99 -3.14 17.73 0.47
N GLY A 100 -2.83 16.50 0.06
CA GLY A 100 -1.49 15.91 0.14
C GLY A 100 -1.07 15.42 1.54
N HIS A 101 -1.96 15.49 2.53
CA HIS A 101 -1.78 14.89 3.85
C HIS A 101 -1.87 13.37 3.78
N LEU A 102 -1.19 12.69 4.70
CA LEU A 102 -1.29 11.25 4.85
C LEU A 102 -2.71 10.88 5.30
N THR A 103 -3.27 9.80 4.76
CA THR A 103 -4.58 9.31 5.22
C THR A 103 -4.43 8.45 6.47
N VAL A 104 -5.53 8.18 7.17
CA VAL A 104 -5.56 7.20 8.27
C VAL A 104 -5.13 5.81 7.79
N ALA A 105 -5.59 5.40 6.60
CA ALA A 105 -5.12 4.16 5.98
C ALA A 105 -3.61 4.18 5.74
N GLY A 106 -3.05 5.30 5.28
CA GLY A 106 -1.61 5.47 5.10
C GLY A 106 -0.80 5.42 6.39
N LEU A 107 -1.35 5.90 7.52
CA LEU A 107 -0.75 5.70 8.84
C LEU A 107 -0.73 4.21 9.21
N HIS A 108 -1.85 3.52 9.03
CA HIS A 108 -1.99 2.09 9.33
C HIS A 108 -1.05 1.24 8.48
N GLU A 109 -0.89 1.54 7.19
CA GLU A 109 0.07 0.86 6.31
C GLU A 109 1.51 0.91 6.85
N GLN A 110 1.92 2.05 7.41
CA GLN A 110 3.27 2.25 7.92
C GLN A 110 3.46 1.60 9.29
N PHE A 111 2.45 1.68 10.15
CA PHE A 111 2.40 0.94 11.41
C PHE A 111 2.55 -0.57 11.18
N GLU A 112 1.72 -1.14 10.30
CA GLU A 112 1.76 -2.56 9.95
C GLU A 112 3.07 -2.96 9.26
N LEU A 113 3.72 -2.04 8.53
CA LEU A 113 5.06 -2.28 8.02
C LEU A 113 6.09 -2.40 9.16
N GLY A 114 6.06 -1.50 10.13
CA GLY A 114 6.91 -1.60 11.33
C GLY A 114 6.70 -2.91 12.07
N ARG A 115 5.43 -3.25 12.37
CA ARG A 115 5.05 -4.47 13.07
C ARG A 115 5.58 -5.73 12.38
N ARG A 116 5.38 -5.83 11.06
CA ARG A 116 5.84 -6.99 10.28
C ARG A 116 7.37 -7.10 10.21
N ILE A 117 8.10 -5.98 10.17
CA ILE A 117 9.56 -5.99 10.21
C ILE A 117 10.05 -6.58 11.54
N ARG A 118 9.44 -6.15 12.65
CA ARG A 118 9.75 -6.66 13.98
C ARG A 118 9.42 -8.14 14.11
N GLU A 119 8.22 -8.56 13.72
CA GLU A 119 7.76 -9.95 13.78
C GLU A 119 8.62 -10.89 12.92
N ARG A 120 9.11 -10.41 11.76
CA ARG A 120 9.97 -11.20 10.89
C ARG A 120 11.39 -11.35 11.42
N HIS A 121 11.87 -10.38 12.20
CA HIS A 121 13.25 -10.32 12.65
C HIS A 121 13.33 -10.12 14.18
N PRO A 122 12.74 -11.04 14.98
CA PRO A 122 12.64 -10.87 16.43
C PRO A 122 14.01 -10.72 17.09
N ASP A 123 15.04 -11.42 16.59
CA ASP A 123 16.41 -11.32 17.11
C ASP A 123 17.03 -9.92 16.94
N LEU A 124 16.66 -9.19 15.89
CA LEU A 124 17.16 -7.84 15.62
C LEU A 124 16.36 -6.78 16.40
N PHE A 125 15.07 -7.04 16.64
CA PHE A 125 14.13 -6.14 17.31
C PHE A 125 13.65 -6.68 18.67
N ALA A 126 14.54 -7.39 19.39
CA ALA A 126 14.23 -8.05 20.65
C ALA A 126 13.89 -7.05 21.77
N SER A 127 14.44 -5.83 21.70
CA SER A 127 14.12 -4.73 22.62
C SER A 127 13.13 -3.76 21.99
N ALA A 128 12.35 -3.07 22.84
CA ALA A 128 11.53 -1.93 22.44
C ALA A 128 12.30 -0.91 21.60
N TYR A 129 11.58 -0.16 20.77
CA TYR A 129 12.17 0.83 19.88
C TYR A 129 12.99 1.86 20.66
N HIS A 130 14.22 2.11 20.21
CA HIS A 130 15.07 3.18 20.72
C HIS A 130 15.72 3.95 19.56
N PRO A 131 15.64 5.29 19.51
CA PRO A 131 16.09 6.09 18.36
C PRO A 131 17.59 5.97 18.08
N GLU A 132 18.41 5.64 19.08
CA GLU A 132 19.85 5.43 18.89
C GLU A 132 20.18 4.11 18.18
N ARG A 133 19.35 3.07 18.40
CA ARG A 133 19.51 1.73 17.81
C ARG A 133 18.80 1.63 16.46
N CYS A 134 17.61 2.23 16.37
CA CYS A 134 16.75 2.24 15.19
C CYS A 134 16.63 3.67 14.65
N ARG A 135 17.54 4.03 13.75
CA ARG A 135 17.59 5.38 13.16
C ARG A 135 16.56 5.50 12.02
N LEU A 136 15.43 6.14 12.29
CA LEU A 136 14.50 6.58 11.24
C LEU A 136 14.80 8.01 10.82
N ARG A 137 14.84 8.25 9.50
CA ARG A 137 14.99 9.58 8.91
C ARG A 137 13.92 9.78 7.85
N SER A 138 13.36 10.98 7.78
CA SER A 138 12.38 11.36 6.76
C SER A 138 12.83 12.60 6.01
N THR A 139 12.33 12.76 4.78
CA THR A 139 12.40 14.06 4.10
C THR A 139 11.51 15.08 4.82
N GLN A 140 11.73 16.37 4.56
CA GLN A 140 10.95 17.47 5.15
C GLN A 140 9.58 17.63 4.48
N LYS A 141 8.78 16.56 4.49
CA LYS A 141 7.38 16.56 4.05
C LYS A 141 6.53 15.99 5.17
N HIS A 142 5.44 16.67 5.52
CA HIS A 142 4.54 16.28 6.60
C HIS A 142 4.15 14.79 6.55
N ARG A 143 3.68 14.32 5.39
CA ARG A 143 3.34 12.90 5.17
C ARG A 143 4.50 11.91 5.36
N ALA A 144 5.74 12.32 5.08
CA ALA A 144 6.92 11.47 5.27
C ALA A 144 7.29 11.39 6.75
N GLY A 145 7.23 12.51 7.48
CA GLY A 145 7.40 12.53 8.93
C GLY A 145 6.34 11.70 9.65
N GLN A 146 5.06 11.89 9.32
CA GLN A 146 3.96 11.10 9.87
C GLN A 146 4.11 9.59 9.58
N SER A 147 4.55 9.23 8.37
CA SER A 147 4.83 7.83 8.01
C SER A 147 5.95 7.25 8.87
N ALA A 148 7.03 8.01 9.08
CA ALA A 148 8.14 7.57 9.92
C ALA A 148 7.70 7.38 11.39
N SER A 149 6.89 8.30 11.93
CA SER A 149 6.33 8.17 13.28
C SER A 149 5.43 6.93 13.42
N ALA A 150 4.54 6.69 12.46
CA ALA A 150 3.67 5.51 12.48
C ALA A 150 4.46 4.20 12.39
N MET A 151 5.49 4.16 11.55
CA MET A 151 6.41 3.02 11.47
C MET A 151 7.17 2.80 12.78
N ALA A 152 7.69 3.87 13.39
CA ALA A 152 8.39 3.78 14.67
C ALA A 152 7.48 3.21 15.77
N TYR A 153 6.19 3.60 15.77
CA TYR A 153 5.20 3.04 16.69
C TYR A 153 4.96 1.54 16.46
N GLY A 154 4.94 1.09 15.20
CA GLY A 154 4.84 -0.33 14.87
C GLY A 154 6.10 -1.15 15.15
N LEU A 155 7.27 -0.51 15.24
CA LEU A 155 8.54 -1.15 15.62
C LEU A 155 8.69 -1.30 17.14
N ASN A 156 7.78 -0.74 17.93
CA ASN A 156 7.78 -0.87 19.39
C ASN A 156 7.22 -2.24 19.81
#